data_AF-A0A317MJ05-F1
#
_entry.id   AF-A0A317MJ05-F1
#
_cell.length_a   1.000
_cell.length_b   1.000
_cell.length_c   1.000
_cell.angle_alpha   90.00
_cell.angle_beta   90.00
_cell.angle_gamma   90.00
#
_symmetry.space_group_name_H-M   'P 1'
#
loop_
_entity.id
_entity.type
_entity.pdbx_description
1 polymer ?
#
loop_
_entity_poly.entity_id
_entity_poly.type
_entity_poly.pdbx_seq_one_letter_code
_entity_poly.pdbx_strand_id
1 'polypeptide(L)'
;MNRHEAGKQVCKITLYAVILIELIWLVAESRGDFANGILFYVQAQLNPLVLSFFALLFGSSYFLGKRAIGEIERGNPYVKVGIIHGLLGSGILLVYLFLVSATMGQMSTLIHSLPQLSFMIIFPMLLIWFIAANTLRQKIN
;
A
#
# COMPACT_ATOMS: atom_id res chain seq x y z
N MET A 1 4.25 -11.94 -20.12
CA MET A 1 3.69 -12.26 -18.78
C MET A 1 2.18 -12.09 -18.83
N ASN A 2 1.36 -13.03 -18.34
CA ASN A 2 -0.09 -12.85 -18.41
C ASN A 2 -0.60 -11.84 -17.34
N ARG A 3 -1.82 -11.31 -17.52
CA ARG A 3 -2.38 -10.29 -16.59
C ARG A 3 -2.47 -10.80 -15.15
N HIS A 4 -2.84 -12.05 -14.94
CA HIS A 4 -2.99 -12.62 -13.59
C HIS A 4 -1.64 -12.74 -12.87
N GLU A 5 -0.58 -13.13 -13.57
CA GLU A 5 0.79 -13.15 -13.07
C GLU A 5 1.28 -11.76 -12.72
N ALA A 6 1.00 -10.76 -13.56
CA ALA A 6 1.33 -9.37 -13.26
C ALA A 6 0.67 -8.90 -11.96
N GLY A 7 -0.64 -9.14 -11.79
CA GLY A 7 -1.35 -8.82 -10.55
C GLY A 7 -0.73 -9.52 -9.33
N LYS A 8 -0.42 -10.82 -9.43
CA LYS A 8 0.26 -11.57 -8.36
C LYS A 8 1.65 -10.99 -8.05
N GLN A 9 2.39 -10.57 -9.08
CA GLN A 9 3.72 -9.98 -8.92
C GLN A 9 3.65 -8.64 -8.18
N VAL A 10 2.70 -7.77 -8.52
CA VAL A 10 2.50 -6.51 -7.79
C VAL A 10 2.10 -6.80 -6.34
N CYS A 11 1.14 -7.71 -6.09
CA CYS A 11 0.81 -8.12 -4.73
C CYS A 11 2.01 -8.63 -3.94
N LYS A 12 2.88 -9.42 -4.57
CA LYS A 12 4.10 -9.95 -3.94
C LYS A 12 5.05 -8.82 -3.54
N ILE A 13 5.24 -7.83 -4.40
CA ILE A 13 6.06 -6.64 -4.12
C ILE A 13 5.44 -5.82 -3.00
N THR A 14 4.13 -5.56 -3.06
CA THR A 14 3.38 -4.89 -1.99
C THR A 14 3.53 -5.64 -0.67
N LEU A 15 3.46 -6.98 -0.68
CA LEU A 15 3.60 -7.81 0.52
C LEU A 15 4.99 -7.66 1.14
N TYR A 16 6.04 -7.70 0.34
CA TYR A 16 7.40 -7.50 0.85
C TYR A 16 7.60 -6.10 1.42
N ALA A 17 7.05 -5.08 0.75
CA ALA A 17 7.10 -3.71 1.26
C ALA A 17 6.33 -3.56 2.59
N VAL A 18 5.14 -4.14 2.68
CA VAL A 18 4.34 -4.16 3.92
C VAL A 18 5.11 -4.87 5.02
N ILE A 19 5.62 -6.09 4.80
CA ILE A 19 6.40 -6.83 5.81
C ILE A 19 7.59 -5.99 6.30
N LEU A 20 8.32 -5.34 5.39
CA LEU A 20 9.45 -4.49 5.77
C LEU A 20 9.01 -3.30 6.65
N ILE A 21 7.93 -2.62 6.27
CA ILE A 21 7.36 -1.51 7.03
C ILE A 21 6.89 -2.00 8.40
N GLU A 22 6.17 -3.11 8.45
CA GLU A 22 5.64 -3.72 9.68
C GLU A 22 6.76 -4.15 10.64
N LEU A 23 7.87 -4.69 10.13
CA LEU A 23 9.05 -4.99 10.97
C LEU A 23 9.66 -3.73 11.59
N ILE A 24 9.72 -2.63 10.83
CA ILE A 24 10.19 -1.33 11.35
C ILE A 24 9.25 -0.83 12.45
N TRP A 25 7.93 -0.91 12.22
CA TRP A 25 6.92 -0.51 13.21
C TRP A 25 6.96 -1.36 14.47
N LEU A 26 7.12 -2.67 14.33
CA LEU A 26 7.26 -3.57 15.47
C LEU A 26 8.44 -3.15 16.36
N VAL A 27 9.60 -2.86 15.76
CA VAL A 27 10.78 -2.40 16.50
C VAL A 27 10.53 -1.04 17.17
N ALA A 28 9.86 -0.12 16.47
CA ALA A 28 9.54 1.20 17.02
C ALA A 28 8.56 1.13 18.21
N GLU A 29 7.57 0.25 18.15
CA GLU A 29 6.57 0.07 19.21
C GLU A 29 7.15 -0.66 20.43
N SER A 30 8.13 -1.54 20.21
CA SER A 30 8.70 -2.37 21.28
C SER A 30 9.43 -1.57 22.35
N ARG A 31 9.89 -0.33 22.10
CA ARG A 31 10.47 0.64 23.07
C ARG A 31 11.33 0.09 24.23
N GLY A 32 12.02 -1.04 24.03
CA GLY A 32 12.83 -1.72 25.05
C GLY A 32 12.14 -2.85 25.84
N ASP A 33 10.81 -3.00 25.76
CA ASP A 33 10.05 -4.14 26.29
C ASP A 33 9.41 -4.93 25.14
N PHE A 34 10.23 -5.82 24.57
CA PHE A 34 9.87 -6.60 23.40
C PHE A 34 8.68 -7.54 23.63
N ALA A 35 8.53 -8.08 24.85
CA ALA A 35 7.49 -9.04 25.16
C ALA A 35 6.11 -8.39 25.14
N ASN A 36 5.96 -7.24 25.81
CA ASN A 36 4.72 -6.48 25.80
C ASN A 36 4.48 -5.79 24.45
N GLY A 37 5.54 -5.28 23.82
CA GLY A 37 5.48 -4.66 22.50
C GLY A 37 4.91 -5.57 21.42
N ILE A 38 5.35 -6.83 21.35
CA ILE A 38 4.80 -7.82 20.42
C ILE A 38 3.30 -8.06 20.67
N LEU A 39 2.89 -8.21 21.93
CA LEU A 39 1.49 -8.50 22.26
C LEU A 39 0.56 -7.37 21.81
N PHE A 40 0.91 -6.12 22.14
CA PHE A 40 0.13 -4.95 21.72
C PHE A 40 0.12 -4.78 20.20
N TYR A 41 1.26 -5.02 19.56
CA TYR A 41 1.37 -4.96 18.12
C TYR A 41 0.46 -6.00 17.44
N VAL A 42 0.52 -7.26 17.85
CA VAL A 42 -0.35 -8.32 17.30
C VAL A 42 -1.83 -7.99 17.54
N GLN A 43 -2.18 -7.50 18.72
CA GLN A 43 -3.55 -7.10 19.03
C GLN A 43 -4.03 -5.95 18.12
N ALA A 44 -3.17 -4.96 17.84
CA ALA A 44 -3.47 -3.87 16.91
C ALA A 44 -3.68 -4.38 15.48
N GLN A 45 -2.89 -5.36 15.03
CA GLN A 45 -3.00 -5.96 13.69
C GLN A 45 -4.28 -6.79 13.50
N LEU A 46 -4.85 -7.33 14.58
CA LEU A 46 -6.12 -8.06 14.56
C LEU A 46 -7.35 -7.13 14.51
N ASN A 47 -7.16 -5.81 14.57
CA ASN A 47 -8.25 -4.86 14.46
C ASN A 47 -8.95 -5.01 13.09
N PRO A 48 -10.29 -5.15 13.04
CA PRO A 48 -11.02 -5.28 11.77
C PRO A 48 -10.73 -4.17 10.77
N LEU A 49 -10.51 -2.92 11.23
CA LEU A 49 -10.17 -1.78 10.39
C LEU A 49 -8.78 -1.90 9.76
N VAL A 50 -7.84 -2.52 10.45
CA VAL A 50 -6.49 -2.78 9.93
C VAL A 50 -6.55 -3.92 8.92
N LEU A 51 -7.31 -4.99 9.22
CA LEU A 51 -7.52 -6.09 8.29
C LEU A 51 -8.21 -5.65 6.98
N SER A 52 -9.23 -4.80 7.07
CA SER A 52 -9.88 -4.24 5.87
C SER A 52 -8.95 -3.31 5.09
N PHE A 53 -8.07 -2.56 5.77
CA PHE A 53 -7.04 -1.77 5.11
C PHE A 53 -6.10 -2.66 4.27
N PHE A 54 -5.60 -3.76 4.83
CA PHE A 54 -4.76 -4.69 4.07
C PHE A 54 -5.51 -5.38 2.94
N ALA A 55 -6.75 -5.80 3.15
CA ALA A 55 -7.58 -6.40 2.10
C ALA A 55 -7.75 -5.43 0.91
N LEU A 56 -7.97 -4.15 1.20
CA LEU A 56 -8.10 -3.09 0.20
C LEU A 56 -6.77 -2.78 -0.49
N LEU A 57 -5.66 -2.72 0.26
CA LEU A 57 -4.31 -2.52 -0.28
C LEU A 57 -3.91 -3.64 -1.25
N PHE A 58 -4.06 -4.90 -0.83
CA PHE A 58 -3.71 -6.05 -1.66
C PHE A 58 -4.69 -6.25 -2.81
N GLY A 59 -5.99 -6.06 -2.58
CA GLY A 59 -7.01 -6.12 -3.61
C GLY A 59 -6.77 -5.08 -4.71
N SER A 60 -6.59 -3.81 -4.33
CA SER A 60 -6.29 -2.74 -5.28
C SER A 60 -4.97 -3.00 -6.02
N SER A 61 -3.90 -3.40 -5.31
CA SER A 61 -2.62 -3.77 -5.93
C SER A 61 -2.75 -4.86 -6.99
N TYR A 62 -3.57 -5.89 -6.73
CA TYR A 62 -3.82 -6.98 -7.66
C TYR A 62 -4.48 -6.50 -8.97
N PHE A 63 -5.59 -5.75 -8.83
CA PHE A 63 -6.36 -5.28 -9.98
C PHE A 63 -5.63 -4.20 -10.77
N LEU A 64 -4.98 -3.27 -10.07
CA LEU A 64 -4.15 -2.25 -10.70
C LEU A 64 -2.95 -2.89 -11.41
N GLY A 65 -2.36 -3.96 -10.87
CA GLY A 65 -1.24 -4.66 -11.50
C GLY A 65 -1.62 -5.32 -12.83
N LYS A 66 -2.83 -5.89 -12.91
CA LYS A 66 -3.42 -6.43 -14.16
C LYS A 66 -3.59 -5.36 -15.23
N ARG A 67 -3.89 -4.12 -14.83
CA ARG A 67 -4.07 -2.99 -15.74
C ARG A 67 -2.73 -2.41 -16.18
N ALA A 68 -1.82 -2.22 -15.22
CA ALA A 68 -0.50 -1.66 -15.44
C ALA A 68 0.30 -2.43 -16.49
N ILE A 69 0.26 -3.77 -16.46
CA ILE A 69 0.96 -4.58 -17.47
C ILE A 69 0.43 -4.32 -18.89
N GLY A 70 -0.89 -4.20 -19.06
CA GLY A 70 -1.48 -3.91 -20.36
C GLY A 70 -1.16 -2.51 -20.87
N GLU A 71 -0.92 -1.55 -19.97
CA GLU A 71 -0.44 -0.22 -20.36
C GLU A 71 1.04 -0.25 -20.77
N ILE A 72 1.88 -1.01 -20.08
CA ILE A 72 3.31 -1.19 -20.43
C ILE A 72 3.44 -1.91 -21.78
N GLU A 73 2.66 -2.97 -22.03
CA GLU A 73 2.65 -3.71 -23.31
C GLU A 73 2.23 -2.83 -24.49
N ARG A 74 1.39 -1.81 -24.25
CA ARG A 74 1.02 -0.80 -25.27
C ARG A 74 2.12 0.23 -25.53
N GLY A 75 3.31 0.06 -24.95
CA GLY A 75 4.46 0.95 -25.12
C GLY A 75 4.46 2.16 -24.18
N ASN A 76 3.60 2.22 -23.17
CA ASN A 76 3.67 3.32 -22.21
C ASN A 76 4.95 3.23 -21.35
N PRO A 77 5.64 4.35 -21.06
CA PRO A 77 6.81 4.35 -20.19
C PRO A 77 6.46 3.83 -18.80
N TYR A 78 7.24 2.86 -18.30
CA TYR A 78 7.03 2.24 -16.99
C TYR A 78 6.99 3.26 -15.84
N VAL A 79 7.77 4.34 -15.93
CA VAL A 79 7.77 5.43 -14.94
C VAL A 79 6.40 6.09 -14.85
N LYS A 80 5.80 6.42 -16.01
CA LYS A 80 4.46 7.01 -16.08
C LYS A 80 3.41 6.06 -15.51
N VAL A 81 3.49 4.77 -15.88
CA VAL A 81 2.57 3.74 -15.36
C VAL A 81 2.70 3.63 -13.84
N GLY A 82 3.93 3.60 -13.30
CA GLY A 82 4.18 3.56 -11.86
C GLY A 82 3.61 4.78 -11.12
N ILE A 83 3.81 5.99 -11.63
CA ILE A 83 3.27 7.21 -11.02
C ILE A 83 1.73 7.18 -11.00
N ILE A 84 1.10 6.87 -12.14
CA ILE A 84 -0.37 6.85 -12.24
C ILE A 84 -0.96 5.82 -11.28
N HIS A 85 -0.45 4.59 -11.29
CA HIS A 85 -0.99 3.52 -10.45
C HIS A 85 -0.64 3.71 -8.96
N GLY A 86 0.51 4.33 -8.67
CA GLY A 86 0.88 4.76 -7.32
C GLY A 86 -0.08 5.80 -6.76
N LEU A 87 -0.43 6.83 -7.54
CA LEU A 87 -1.42 7.84 -7.14
C LEU A 87 -2.82 7.25 -7.02
N LEU A 88 -3.23 6.36 -7.94
CA LEU A 88 -4.52 5.67 -7.86
C LEU A 88 -4.62 4.81 -6.59
N GLY A 89 -3.58 4.01 -6.30
CA GLY A 89 -3.52 3.23 -5.06
C GLY A 89 -3.56 4.11 -3.82
N SER A 90 -2.82 5.22 -3.82
CA SER A 90 -2.83 6.20 -2.73
C SER A 90 -4.22 6.81 -2.53
N GLY A 91 -4.89 7.22 -3.60
CA GLY A 91 -6.24 7.78 -3.56
C GLY A 91 -7.26 6.81 -2.97
N ILE A 92 -7.18 5.52 -3.33
CA ILE A 92 -8.02 4.46 -2.77
C ILE A 92 -7.85 4.37 -1.25
N LEU A 93 -6.60 4.39 -0.75
CA LEU A 93 -6.31 4.32 0.68
C LEU A 93 -6.71 5.60 1.44
N LEU A 94 -6.57 6.76 0.81
CA LEU A 94 -6.99 8.04 1.42
C LEU A 94 -8.51 8.13 1.54
N VAL A 95 -9.25 7.69 0.52
CA VAL A 95 -10.72 7.59 0.59
C VAL A 95 -11.13 6.63 1.71
N TYR A 96 -10.44 5.50 1.86
CA TYR A 96 -10.68 4.58 2.96
C TYR A 96 -10.47 5.24 4.32
N LEU A 97 -9.33 5.92 4.54
CA LEU A 97 -9.06 6.64 5.78
C LEU A 97 -10.11 7.71 6.09
N PHE A 98 -10.54 8.43 5.07
CA PHE A 98 -11.60 9.43 5.20
C PHE A 98 -12.90 8.80 5.68
N LEU A 99 -13.33 7.69 5.06
CA LEU A 99 -14.53 6.97 5.46
C LEU A 99 -14.45 6.43 6.89
N VAL A 100 -13.33 5.80 7.26
CA VAL A 100 -13.13 5.30 8.63
C VAL A 100 -13.21 6.43 9.64
N SER A 101 -12.49 7.54 9.39
CA SER A 101 -12.49 8.69 10.29
C SER A 101 -13.87 9.34 10.40
N ALA A 102 -14.64 9.38 9.31
CA ALA A 102 -16.03 9.83 9.30
C ALA A 102 -16.88 8.97 10.24
N THR A 103 -16.78 7.64 10.09
CA THR A 103 -17.59 6.68 10.87
C THR A 103 -17.22 6.65 12.36
N MET A 104 -15.97 6.95 12.70
CA MET A 104 -15.49 7.01 14.09
C MET A 104 -15.69 8.40 14.74
N GLY A 105 -16.26 9.37 14.04
CA GLY A 105 -16.46 10.73 14.55
C GLY A 105 -15.16 11.53 14.76
N GLN A 106 -14.06 11.13 14.10
CA GLN A 106 -12.72 11.72 14.28
C GLN A 106 -12.34 12.72 13.17
N MET A 107 -13.33 13.35 12.53
CA MET A 107 -13.08 14.22 11.38
C MET A 107 -12.24 15.46 11.70
N SER A 108 -12.39 16.03 12.89
CA SER A 108 -11.55 17.16 13.33
C SER A 108 -10.07 16.78 13.36
N THR A 109 -9.75 15.62 13.93
CA THR A 109 -8.39 15.07 14.00
C THR A 109 -7.85 14.74 12.61
N LEU A 110 -8.69 14.18 11.72
CA LEU A 110 -8.29 13.86 10.36
C LEU A 110 -7.88 15.11 9.59
N ILE A 111 -8.67 16.21 9.64
CA ILE A 111 -8.37 17.43 8.87
C ILE A 111 -6.99 17.98 9.21
N HIS A 112 -6.60 17.97 10.50
CA HIS A 112 -5.30 18.47 10.94
C HIS A 112 -4.14 17.54 10.57
N SER A 113 -4.38 16.22 10.55
CA SER A 113 -3.36 15.21 10.23
C SER A 113 -3.33 14.82 8.75
N LEU A 114 -4.31 15.24 7.95
CA LEU A 114 -4.48 14.85 6.55
C LEU A 114 -3.22 15.11 5.70
N PRO A 115 -2.53 16.27 5.79
CA PRO A 115 -1.34 16.50 4.98
C PRO A 115 -0.23 15.50 5.28
N GLN A 116 0.00 15.23 6.57
CA GLN A 116 1.01 14.28 7.03
C GLN A 116 0.65 12.85 6.62
N LEU A 117 -0.59 12.42 6.87
CA LEU A 117 -1.08 11.09 6.48
C LEU A 117 -1.04 10.89 4.96
N SER A 118 -1.40 11.92 4.20
CA SER A 118 -1.32 11.90 2.73
C SER A 118 0.10 11.67 2.27
N PHE A 119 1.07 12.37 2.85
CA PHE A 119 2.47 12.18 2.51
C PHE A 119 2.98 10.77 2.89
N MET A 120 2.61 10.29 4.08
CA MET A 120 2.95 8.94 4.57
C MET A 120 2.35 7.82 3.75
N ILE A 121 1.27 8.07 2.99
CA ILE A 121 0.69 7.08 2.07
C ILE A 121 1.25 7.23 0.66
N ILE A 122 1.25 8.45 0.12
CA ILE A 122 1.59 8.72 -1.28
C ILE A 122 3.03 8.32 -1.56
N PHE A 123 3.97 8.72 -0.69
CA PHE A 123 5.39 8.48 -0.95
C PHE A 123 5.75 6.98 -0.97
N PRO A 124 5.38 6.16 0.04
CA PRO A 124 5.60 4.72 -0.03
C PRO A 124 4.87 4.05 -1.19
N MET A 125 3.64 4.47 -1.50
CA MET A 125 2.89 3.90 -2.62
C MET A 125 3.57 4.19 -3.97
N LEU A 126 4.08 5.40 -4.18
CA LEU A 126 4.85 5.72 -5.39
C LEU A 126 6.11 4.85 -5.49
N LEU A 127 6.82 4.62 -4.39
CA LEU A 127 8.03 3.80 -4.37
C LEU A 127 7.71 2.33 -4.67
N ILE A 128 6.68 1.76 -4.03
CA ILE A 128 6.18 0.41 -4.31
C ILE A 128 5.82 0.28 -5.79
N TRP A 129 5.07 1.24 -6.33
CA TRP A 129 4.61 1.20 -7.71
C TRP A 129 5.71 1.44 -8.74
N PHE A 130 6.73 2.22 -8.40
CA PHE A 130 7.93 2.38 -9.23
C PHE A 130 8.68 1.06 -9.36
N ILE A 131 8.93 0.37 -8.23
CA ILE A 131 9.57 -0.94 -8.20
C ILE A 131 8.71 -1.98 -8.95
N ALA A 132 7.40 -1.96 -8.72
CA ALA A 132 6.46 -2.85 -9.39
C ALA A 132 6.48 -2.65 -10.91
N ALA A 133 6.31 -1.42 -11.39
CA ALA A 133 6.30 -1.13 -12.83
C ALA A 133 7.63 -1.47 -13.51
N ASN A 134 8.76 -1.20 -12.86
CA ASN A 134 10.07 -1.60 -13.37
C ASN A 134 10.21 -3.13 -13.46
N THR A 135 9.77 -3.85 -12.42
CA THR A 135 9.81 -5.32 -12.40
C THR A 135 8.89 -5.91 -13.48
N LEU A 136 7.70 -5.33 -13.68
CA LEU A 136 6.79 -5.76 -14.74
C LEU A 136 7.44 -5.59 -16.12
N ARG A 137 8.08 -4.44 -16.37
CA ARG A 137 8.80 -4.17 -17.63
C ARG A 137 9.92 -5.18 -17.86
N GLN A 138 10.75 -5.45 -16.85
CA GLN A 138 11.87 -6.39 -16.95
C GLN A 138 11.43 -7.84 -17.22
N LYS A 139 10.19 -8.21 -16.89
CA LYS A 139 9.62 -9.54 -17.16
C LYS A 139 8.89 -9.65 -18.51
N ILE A 140 8.69 -8.54 -19.21
CA ILE A 140 8.12 -8.52 -20.57
C ILE A 140 9.24 -8.62 -21.60
N ASN A 141 10.34 -7.89 -21.38
CA ASN A 141 11.56 -7.95 -22.18
C ASN A 141 12.33 -9.25 -21.93
#